data_AF-A0A645J3Y6-F1
#
_entry.id   AF-A0A645J3Y6-F1
#
_cell.length_a   1.000
_cell.length_b   1.000
_cell.length_c   1.000
_cell.angle_alpha   90.00
_cell.angle_beta   90.00
_cell.angle_gamma   90.00
#
_symmetry.space_group_name_H-M   'P 1'
#
loop_
_entity.id
_entity.type
_entity.pdbx_description
1 polymer ?
#
loop_
_entity_poly.entity_id
_entity_poly.type
_entity_poly.pdbx_seq_one_letter_code
_entity_poly.pdbx_strand_id
1 'polypeptide(L)' 'MQGNFERPYVYMEEKERVGNIRIELHLERKARAVTSIYEKNHLLWDQKGSLVSIDLDGVSLWDIIEVSYE' A
#
# COMPACT_ATOMS: atom_id res chain seq x y z
N MET A 1 -24.68 -38.26 8.74
CA MET A 1 -23.54 -37.76 9.52
C MET A 1 -23.27 -36.34 9.05
N GLN A 2 -23.54 -35.35 9.90
CA GLN A 2 -23.30 -33.93 9.62
C GLN A 2 -21.86 -33.66 10.03
N GLY A 3 -20.98 -33.44 9.05
CA GLY A 3 -19.57 -33.18 9.31
C GLY A 3 -19.42 -31.82 9.98
N ASN A 4 -19.05 -31.79 11.26
CA ASN A 4 -18.51 -30.62 11.91
C ASN A 4 -17.15 -30.29 11.28
N PHE A 5 -17.18 -29.59 10.15
CA PHE A 5 -16.01 -28.87 9.65
C PHE A 5 -15.90 -27.57 10.46
N GLU A 6 -15.43 -27.67 11.70
CA GLU A 6 -14.86 -26.51 12.36
C GLU A 6 -13.65 -26.09 11.52
N ARG A 7 -13.78 -24.96 10.82
CA ARG A 7 -12.65 -24.37 10.09
C ARG A 7 -11.57 -24.12 11.14
N PRO A 8 -10.32 -24.57 10.93
CA PRO A 8 -9.26 -24.24 11.85
C PRO A 8 -9.18 -22.72 11.93
N TYR A 9 -9.40 -22.18 13.13
CA TYR A 9 -9.10 -20.78 13.43
C TYR A 9 -7.59 -20.63 13.28
N VAL A 10 -7.15 -20.25 12.08
CA VAL A 10 -5.78 -19.80 11.89
C VAL A 10 -5.70 -18.48 12.64
N TYR A 11 -5.03 -18.49 13.79
CA TYR A 11 -4.54 -17.27 14.41
C TYR A 11 -3.70 -16.56 13.35
N MET A 12 -4.28 -15.57 12.67
CA MET A 12 -3.47 -14.60 11.94
C MET A 12 -2.74 -13.84 13.01
N GLU A 13 -1.44 -14.08 13.16
CA GLU A 13 -0.58 -13.25 13.99
C GLU A 13 -0.90 -11.78 13.70
N GLU A 14 -1.19 -10.99 14.74
CA GLU A 14 -1.29 -9.55 14.60
C GLU A 14 0.06 -9.05 14.07
N LYS A 15 0.10 -8.74 12.78
CA LYS A 15 1.29 -8.17 12.16
C LYS A 15 1.36 -6.72 12.57
N GLU A 16 2.48 -6.36 13.21
CA GLU A 16 2.76 -5.00 13.63
C GLU A 16 2.72 -4.08 12.40
N ARG A 17 2.01 -2.95 12.53
CA ARG A 17 1.90 -1.96 11.47
C ARG A 17 3.28 -1.34 11.24
N VAL A 18 3.81 -1.50 10.02
CA VAL A 18 5.06 -0.88 9.62
C VAL A 18 4.78 0.55 9.17
N GLY A 19 5.28 1.53 9.91
CA GLY A 19 5.13 2.96 9.59
C GLY A 19 6.34 3.55 8.87
N ASN A 20 6.23 4.84 8.51
CA ASN A 20 7.30 5.65 7.94
C ASN A 20 7.94 5.04 6.68
N ILE A 21 7.10 4.55 5.76
CA ILE A 21 7.57 3.94 4.52
C ILE A 21 7.71 5.04 3.46
N ARG A 22 8.90 5.13 2.87
CA ARG A 22 9.17 5.94 1.69
C ARG A 22 9.35 5.04 0.47
N ILE A 23 8.65 5.36 -0.60
CA ILE A 23 8.75 4.70 -1.91
C ILE A 23 9.29 5.72 -2.90
N GLU A 24 10.31 5.33 -3.65
CA GLU A 24 10.89 6.14 -4.73
C GLU A 24 10.70 5.43 -6.06
N LEU A 25 10.10 6.12 -7.02
CA LEU A 25 9.80 5.60 -8.36
C LEU A 25 10.44 6.50 -9.41
N HIS A 26 11.12 5.91 -10.38
CA HIS A 26 11.56 6.61 -11.59
C HIS A 26 10.50 6.46 -12.69
N LEU A 27 9.84 7.55 -13.04
CA LEU A 27 8.79 7.62 -14.05
C LEU A 27 9.24 8.50 -15.23
N GLU A 28 9.04 8.01 -16.46
CA GLU A 28 9.29 8.80 -17.68
C GLU A 28 8.21 9.87 -17.90
N ARG A 29 7.02 9.65 -17.33
CA ARG A 29 5.85 10.52 -17.46
C ARG A 29 5.56 11.24 -16.16
N LYS A 30 4.90 12.38 -16.29
CA LYS A 30 4.39 13.12 -15.13
C LYS A 30 3.22 12.36 -14.52
N ALA A 31 3.33 12.08 -13.22
CA ALA A 31 2.25 11.53 -12.43
C ALA A 31 1.18 12.60 -12.25
N ARG A 32 -0.07 12.23 -12.53
CA ARG A 32 -1.25 13.06 -12.30
C ARG A 32 -1.81 12.82 -10.89
N ALA A 33 -1.85 11.57 -10.46
CA ALA A 33 -2.26 11.20 -9.12
C ALA A 33 -1.56 9.92 -8.66
N VAL A 34 -1.33 9.84 -7.35
CA VAL A 34 -0.83 8.66 -6.66
C VAL A 34 -1.83 8.35 -5.55
N THR A 35 -2.33 7.11 -5.49
CA THR A 35 -3.41 6.69 -4.61
C THR A 35 -3.11 5.34 -3.95
N SER A 36 -3.50 5.19 -2.69
CA SER A 36 -3.54 3.90 -2.00
C SER A 36 -4.92 3.27 -2.22
N ILE A 37 -4.95 2.04 -2.74
CA ILE A 37 -6.22 1.37 -3.09
C ILE A 37 -6.76 0.56 -1.91
N TYR A 38 -5.92 -0.23 -1.25
CA TYR A 38 -6.40 -1.27 -0.34
C TYR A 38 -6.56 -0.74 1.08
N GLU A 39 -5.47 -0.27 1.69
CA GLU A 39 -5.52 0.29 3.04
C GLU A 39 -6.05 1.73 3.05
N LYS A 40 -6.16 2.37 1.87
CA LYS A 40 -6.60 3.77 1.71
C LYS A 40 -5.77 4.72 2.57
N ASN A 41 -4.46 4.45 2.62
CA ASN A 41 -3.51 5.27 3.32
C ASN A 41 -3.53 6.71 2.81
N HIS A 42 -3.30 7.65 3.71
CA HIS A 42 -2.96 9.00 3.32
C HIS A 42 -1.54 8.98 2.74
N LEU A 43 -1.39 9.57 1.55
CA LEU A 43 -0.14 9.62 0.81
C LEU A 43 0.27 11.08 0.64
N LEU A 44 1.51 11.39 0.98
CA LEU A 44 2.17 12.63 0.57
C LEU A 44 3.15 12.28 -0.52
N TRP A 45 3.07 12.95 -1.67
CA TRP A 45 3.98 12.68 -2.77
C TRP A 45 4.36 13.94 -3.53
N ASP A 46 5.56 13.92 -4.09
CA ASP A 46 6.08 14.95 -4.98
C ASP A 46 6.79 14.32 -6.19
N GLN A 47 6.86 15.07 -7.29
CA GLN A 47 7.65 14.68 -8.45
C GLN A 47 8.67 15.77 -8.79
N LYS A 48 9.95 15.38 -8.83
CA LYS A 48 11.08 16.22 -9.25
C LYS A 48 11.73 15.60 -10.48
N GLY A 49 11.40 16.10 -11.66
CA GLY A 49 11.84 15.50 -12.92
C GLY A 49 11.25 14.10 -13.10
N SER A 50 12.10 13.09 -13.27
CA SER A 50 11.67 11.69 -13.39
C SER A 50 11.50 10.98 -12.05
N LEU A 51 11.91 11.57 -10.93
CA LEU A 51 11.80 10.94 -9.62
C LEU A 51 10.49 11.34 -8.94
N VAL A 52 9.70 10.35 -8.54
CA VAL A 52 8.53 10.50 -7.68
C VAL A 52 8.85 9.94 -6.31
N SER A 53 8.66 10.74 -5.27
CA SER A 53 8.81 10.33 -3.87
C SER A 53 7.42 10.25 -3.24
N ILE A 54 7.13 9.13 -2.57
CA ILE A 54 5.85 8.85 -1.93
C ILE A 54 6.12 8.48 -0.48
N ASP A 55 5.59 9.26 0.45
CA ASP A 55 5.59 9.00 1.88
C ASP A 55 4.20 8.48 2.28
N LEU A 56 4.16 7.32 2.93
CA LEU A 56 2.93 6.71 3.44
C LEU A 56 3.01 6.42 4.94
N ASP A 57 1.88 6.61 5.62
CA ASP A 57 1.80 6.53 7.08
C ASP A 57 2.10 5.11 7.61
N GLY A 58 1.73 4.07 6.86
CA GLY A 58 2.14 2.70 7.15
C GLY A 58 1.29 1.61 6.48
N VAL A 59 1.74 0.36 6.59
CA VAL A 59 1.07 -0.82 6.05
C VAL A 59 0.97 -1.88 7.14
N SER A 60 -0.22 -2.46 7.27
CA SER A 60 -0.53 -3.50 8.26
C SER A 60 -0.31 -4.90 7.67
N LEU A 61 -0.61 -5.08 6.39
CA LEU A 61 -0.36 -6.34 5.69
C LEU A 61 0.21 -6.13 4.29
N TRP A 62 -0.57 -5.48 3.43
CA TRP A 62 -0.17 -5.11 2.08
C TRP A 62 -1.06 -3.97 1.60
N ASP A 63 -0.51 -3.14 0.73
CA ASP A 63 -1.25 -2.08 0.07
C ASP A 63 -0.86 -2.03 -1.41
N ILE A 64 -1.74 -1.46 -2.24
CA ILE A 64 -1.47 -1.23 -3.66
C ILE A 64 -1.42 0.28 -3.88
N ILE A 65 -0.28 0.73 -4.40
CA ILE A 65 -0.08 2.11 -4.83
C ILE A 65 -0.34 2.20 -6.33
N GLU A 66 -1.39 2.93 -6.70
CA GLU A 66 -1.73 3.23 -8.09
C GLU A 66 -1.15 4.59 -8.48
N VAL A 67 -0.54 4.64 -9.65
CA VAL A 67 -0.03 5.88 -10.26
C VAL A 67 -0.74 6.09 -11.59
N SER A 68 -1.46 7.20 -11.69
CA SER A 68 -2.11 7.63 -12.93
C SER A 68 -1.28 8.73 -13.59
N TYR A 69 -1.28 8.74 -14.92
CA TYR A 69 -0.49 9.68 -15.73
C TYR A 69 -1.41 10.70 -16.42
N GLU A 70 -0.82 11.80 -16.87
CA GLU A 70 -1.43 12.70 -17.87
C GLU A 70 -1.59 12.01 -19.24
#